data_AF-A0A1J5F4L0-F1
#
_entry.id   AF-A0A1J5F4L0-F1
#
_cell.length_a   1.000
_cell.length_b   1.000
_cell.length_c   1.000
_cell.angle_alpha   90.00
_cell.angle_beta   90.00
_cell.angle_gamma   90.00
#
_symmetry.space_group_name_H-M   'P 1'
#
loop_
_entity.id
_entity.type
_entity.pdbx_description
1 polymer ?
#
loop_
_entity_poly.entity_id
_entity_poly.type
_entity_poly.pdbx_seq_one_letter_code
_entity_poly.pdbx_strand_id
1 'polypeptide(L)'
;MKQVLSYSITLIPDTDPFDNQYFFQVATDISSPIIIDLAEVLKEFRNDRVDFKKDYKLWNQVYPTEKELELFQEIVEKALIKRKKVHIINCTLREEVQIIRELYEKLGYFDEKENRFMVPFITAPVTIGVNIRNLVYSTKDYKSKREQICFIPPPREPGHVKTLFAAINSWMISTVNMNDISQEKELLKTLLDTEKINLTILAQVLSGNYLEMGCQIGKKEEWILKL
;
A
#
# COMPACT_ATOMS: atom_id res chain seq x y z
N MET A 1 2.64 9.89 33.34
CA MET A 1 3.60 10.10 32.23
C MET A 1 3.67 8.80 31.44
N LYS A 2 3.22 8.76 30.19
CA LYS A 2 3.46 7.59 29.32
C LYS A 2 4.17 8.06 28.05
N GLN A 3 5.27 7.38 27.79
CA GLN A 3 6.37 7.74 26.90
C GLN A 3 6.00 7.61 25.42
N VAL A 4 6.64 8.48 24.63
CA VAL A 4 6.61 8.51 23.17
C VAL A 4 7.34 7.29 22.61
N LEU A 5 6.71 6.52 21.72
CA LEU A 5 7.38 5.65 20.76
C LEU A 5 6.80 5.96 19.37
N SER A 6 7.68 6.03 18.38
CA SER A 6 7.58 6.83 17.16
C SER A 6 6.34 6.67 16.28
N TYR A 7 5.47 5.68 16.50
CA TYR A 7 4.32 5.34 15.64
C TYR A 7 3.16 4.69 16.43
N SER A 8 2.84 5.21 17.61
CA SER A 8 1.76 4.72 18.47
C SER A 8 0.40 5.28 18.11
N ILE A 9 -0.64 4.44 18.17
CA ILE A 9 -2.02 4.90 18.35
C ILE A 9 -2.15 5.43 19.78
N THR A 10 -2.58 6.68 19.91
CA THR A 10 -2.87 7.28 21.21
C THR A 10 -4.37 7.40 21.39
N LEU A 11 -4.89 6.84 22.49
CA LEU A 11 -6.19 7.23 23.00
C LEU A 11 -6.17 8.73 23.30
N ILE A 12 -7.19 9.44 22.85
CA ILE A 12 -7.25 10.89 23.00
C ILE A 12 -7.47 11.23 24.49
N PRO A 13 -6.68 12.14 25.07
CA PRO A 13 -6.91 12.59 26.44
C PRO A 13 -8.33 13.15 26.60
N ASP A 14 -8.94 12.90 27.76
CA ASP A 14 -10.28 13.40 28.13
C ASP A 14 -11.46 12.85 27.29
N THR A 15 -11.27 11.74 26.56
CA THR A 15 -12.37 10.96 25.94
C THR A 15 -12.69 9.69 26.72
N ASP A 16 -13.95 9.21 26.62
CA ASP A 16 -14.36 7.96 27.26
C ASP A 16 -13.44 6.80 26.78
N PRO A 17 -12.85 5.98 27.67
CA PRO A 17 -12.02 4.84 27.29
C PRO A 17 -12.73 3.80 26.41
N PHE A 18 -14.06 3.81 26.38
CA PHE A 18 -14.90 2.97 25.54
C PHE A 18 -15.35 3.66 24.23
N ASP A 19 -15.15 4.98 24.11
CA ASP A 19 -15.24 5.70 22.83
C ASP A 19 -13.92 5.49 22.08
N ASN A 20 -13.89 4.51 21.18
CA ASN A 20 -12.69 4.16 20.42
C ASN A 20 -12.36 5.26 19.39
N GLN A 21 -11.68 6.31 19.85
CA GLN A 21 -11.12 7.36 18.99
C GLN A 21 -9.65 7.08 18.73
N TYR A 22 -9.28 6.98 17.45
CA TYR A 22 -7.94 6.68 16.98
C TYR A 22 -7.30 7.89 16.33
N PHE A 23 -6.07 8.19 16.73
CA PHE A 23 -5.24 9.20 16.12
C PHE A 23 -4.21 8.55 15.18
N PHE A 24 -4.19 9.00 13.92
CA PHE A 24 -3.25 8.55 12.90
C PHE A 24 -2.45 9.73 12.34
N GLN A 25 -1.16 9.49 12.10
CA GLN A 25 -0.36 10.33 11.22
C GLN A 25 -0.34 9.72 9.82
N VAL A 26 -0.63 10.53 8.81
CA VAL A 26 -0.65 10.13 7.40
C VAL A 26 0.37 10.96 6.63
N ALA A 27 1.27 10.30 5.91
CA ALA A 27 2.19 10.95 5.00
C ALA A 27 1.48 11.29 3.68
N THR A 28 1.50 12.55 3.25
CA THR A 28 0.68 13.03 2.10
C THR A 28 1.46 13.77 1.02
N ASP A 29 2.67 14.21 1.34
CA ASP A 29 3.61 14.77 0.38
C ASP A 29 4.94 14.07 0.59
N ILE A 30 5.24 13.11 -0.28
CA ILE A 30 6.33 12.17 -0.12
C ILE A 30 7.25 12.34 -1.31
N SER A 31 8.48 12.76 -1.04
CA SER A 31 9.49 12.94 -2.07
C SER A 31 10.67 12.02 -1.81
N SER A 32 11.17 11.42 -2.89
CA SER A 32 12.42 10.66 -2.90
C SER A 32 12.84 10.41 -4.34
N PRO A 33 14.14 10.49 -4.68
CA PRO A 33 14.64 10.15 -6.01
C PRO A 33 14.55 8.64 -6.33
N ILE A 34 13.98 7.85 -5.43
CA ILE A 34 14.04 6.38 -5.39
C ILE A 34 12.65 5.74 -5.65
N ILE A 35 11.60 6.55 -5.82
CA ILE A 35 10.24 6.06 -6.01
C ILE A 35 9.96 5.80 -7.48
N ILE A 36 9.43 4.62 -7.78
CA ILE A 36 8.91 4.24 -9.09
C ILE A 36 7.42 4.00 -8.94
N ASP A 37 6.63 4.76 -9.69
CA ASP A 37 5.19 4.60 -9.73
C ASP A 37 4.78 3.67 -10.87
N LEU A 38 4.29 2.47 -10.54
CA LEU A 38 3.77 1.53 -11.55
C LEU A 38 2.63 2.13 -12.36
N ALA A 39 1.80 2.97 -11.74
CA ALA A 39 0.71 3.67 -12.44
C ALA A 39 1.24 4.53 -13.58
N GLU A 40 2.32 5.28 -13.34
CA GLU A 40 2.96 6.13 -14.32
C GLU A 40 3.63 5.32 -15.43
N VAL A 41 4.38 4.28 -15.06
CA VAL A 41 5.08 3.41 -16.04
C VAL A 41 4.09 2.66 -16.93
N LEU A 42 2.91 2.32 -16.41
CA LEU A 42 1.87 1.62 -17.15
C LEU A 42 1.03 2.51 -18.08
N LYS A 43 1.11 3.84 -17.97
CA LYS A 43 0.26 4.77 -18.74
C LYS A 43 0.31 4.51 -20.24
N GLU A 44 1.49 4.22 -20.78
CA GLU A 44 1.68 3.97 -22.22
C GLU A 44 1.02 2.67 -22.71
N PHE A 45 0.73 1.74 -21.80
CA PHE A 45 0.11 0.45 -22.10
C PHE A 45 -1.38 0.43 -21.77
N ARG A 46 -1.96 1.59 -21.43
CA ARG A 46 -3.38 1.72 -21.13
C ARG A 46 -4.20 1.37 -22.37
N ASN A 47 -5.20 0.53 -22.20
CA ASN A 47 -6.14 0.22 -23.26
C ASN A 47 -7.22 1.31 -23.36
N ASP A 48 -6.98 2.32 -24.18
CA ASP A 48 -7.92 3.45 -24.36
C ASP A 48 -9.24 3.07 -25.04
N ARG A 49 -9.33 1.88 -25.64
CA ARG A 49 -10.58 1.36 -26.23
C ARG A 49 -11.52 0.80 -25.17
N VAL A 50 -11.02 0.54 -23.96
CA VAL A 50 -11.81 0.00 -22.85
C VAL A 50 -12.45 1.14 -22.07
N ASP A 51 -13.74 1.37 -22.33
CA ASP A 51 -14.57 2.19 -21.45
C ASP A 51 -15.00 1.37 -20.23
N PHE A 52 -14.07 1.18 -19.29
CA PHE A 52 -14.29 0.44 -18.06
C PHE A 52 -15.50 0.99 -17.27
N LYS A 53 -15.80 2.28 -17.38
CA LYS A 53 -16.96 2.91 -16.72
C LYS A 53 -18.30 2.38 -17.26
N LYS A 54 -18.33 1.81 -18.47
CA LYS A 54 -19.54 1.20 -19.08
C LYS A 54 -19.62 -0.31 -18.90
N ASP A 55 -18.50 -1.03 -19.00
CA ASP A 55 -18.47 -2.49 -18.79
C ASP A 55 -17.42 -2.89 -17.75
N TYR A 56 -17.91 -3.30 -16.58
CA TYR A 56 -17.05 -3.75 -15.50
C TYR A 56 -16.29 -5.03 -15.81
N LYS A 57 -16.68 -5.84 -16.80
CA LYS A 57 -15.95 -7.05 -17.16
C LYS A 57 -14.61 -6.74 -17.84
N LEU A 58 -14.45 -5.50 -18.34
CA LEU A 58 -13.25 -5.04 -19.03
C LEU A 58 -12.25 -4.35 -18.10
N TRP A 59 -12.56 -4.24 -16.82
CA TRP A 59 -11.74 -3.56 -15.82
C TRP A 59 -10.30 -4.14 -15.72
N ASN A 60 -10.14 -5.44 -15.88
CA ASN A 60 -8.84 -6.13 -15.88
C ASN A 60 -8.08 -5.93 -17.20
N GLN A 61 -8.73 -5.34 -18.21
CA GLN A 61 -8.17 -5.03 -19.52
C GLN A 61 -7.70 -3.58 -19.64
N VAL A 62 -7.92 -2.74 -18.61
CA VAL A 62 -7.47 -1.33 -18.61
C VAL A 62 -5.95 -1.25 -18.71
N TYR A 63 -5.26 -2.09 -17.95
CA TYR A 63 -3.82 -2.30 -18.04
C TYR A 63 -3.56 -3.81 -18.15
N PRO A 64 -2.83 -4.28 -19.18
CA PRO A 64 -2.52 -5.70 -19.33
C PRO A 64 -1.72 -6.22 -18.12
N THR A 65 -2.26 -7.23 -17.43
CA THR A 65 -1.60 -7.86 -16.26
C THR A 65 -0.21 -8.38 -16.60
N GLU A 66 -0.05 -8.99 -17.77
CA GLU A 66 1.24 -9.50 -18.25
C GLU A 66 2.28 -8.38 -18.34
N LYS A 67 1.86 -7.20 -18.82
CA LYS A 67 2.77 -6.07 -18.99
C LYS A 67 3.13 -5.41 -17.66
N GLU A 68 2.18 -5.30 -16.73
CA GLU A 68 2.44 -4.87 -15.35
C GLU A 68 3.46 -5.77 -14.67
N LEU A 69 3.30 -7.09 -14.77
CA LEU A 69 4.24 -8.04 -14.19
C LEU A 69 5.62 -7.98 -14.84
N GLU A 70 5.70 -7.90 -16.16
CA GLU A 70 6.97 -7.76 -16.91
C GLU A 70 7.73 -6.50 -16.45
N LEU A 71 7.05 -5.35 -16.41
CA LEU A 71 7.65 -4.09 -15.98
C LEU A 71 8.11 -4.15 -14.52
N PHE A 72 7.30 -4.73 -13.64
CA PHE A 72 7.67 -4.92 -12.24
C PHE A 72 8.94 -5.76 -12.10
N GLN A 73 9.01 -6.90 -12.79
CA GLN A 73 10.19 -7.77 -12.81
C GLN A 73 11.43 -7.02 -13.30
N GLU A 74 11.32 -6.31 -14.42
CA GLU A 74 12.44 -5.52 -14.96
C GLU A 74 12.94 -4.47 -13.96
N ILE A 75 12.03 -3.78 -13.26
CA ILE A 75 12.39 -2.77 -12.26
C ILE A 75 13.18 -3.43 -11.11
N VAL A 76 12.69 -4.56 -10.60
CA VAL A 76 13.34 -5.33 -9.52
C VAL A 76 14.73 -5.79 -9.97
N GLU A 77 14.84 -6.43 -11.13
CA GLU A 77 16.12 -6.91 -11.66
C GLU A 77 17.13 -5.78 -11.88
N LYS A 78 16.70 -4.68 -12.50
CA LYS A 78 17.55 -3.50 -12.73
C LYS A 78 18.03 -2.91 -11.40
N ALA A 79 17.18 -2.86 -10.38
CA ALA A 79 17.54 -2.38 -9.04
C ALA A 79 18.63 -3.25 -8.42
N LEU A 80 18.47 -4.58 -8.49
CA LEU A 80 19.44 -5.55 -7.96
C LEU A 80 20.78 -5.50 -8.71
N ILE A 81 20.77 -5.49 -10.05
CA ILE A 81 21.99 -5.41 -10.87
C ILE A 81 22.76 -4.11 -10.59
N LYS A 82 22.05 -2.97 -10.56
CA LYS A 82 22.67 -1.66 -10.34
C LYS A 82 22.98 -1.38 -8.86
N ARG A 83 22.58 -2.28 -7.95
CA ARG A 83 22.65 -2.10 -6.49
C ARG A 83 22.05 -0.76 -6.05
N LYS A 84 20.95 -0.37 -6.70
CA LYS A 84 20.21 0.83 -6.35
C LYS A 84 18.99 0.42 -5.55
N LYS A 85 18.78 1.09 -4.43
CA LYS A 85 17.51 1.02 -3.72
C LYS A 85 16.41 1.53 -4.64
N VAL A 86 15.23 0.91 -4.61
CA VAL A 86 14.00 1.39 -5.26
C VAL A 86 12.80 1.16 -4.34
N HIS A 87 11.85 2.09 -4.34
CA HIS A 87 10.55 1.92 -3.73
C HIS A 87 9.49 1.90 -4.84
N ILE A 88 8.80 0.78 -5.00
CA ILE A 88 7.79 0.62 -6.05
C ILE A 88 6.41 0.84 -5.44
N ILE A 89 5.68 1.85 -5.90
CA ILE A 89 4.32 2.14 -5.42
C ILE A 89 3.26 1.65 -6.39
N ASN A 90 2.03 1.55 -5.88
CA ASN A 90 0.85 1.08 -6.60
C ASN A 90 0.95 -0.40 -7.05
N CYS A 91 1.60 -1.25 -6.25
CA CYS A 91 1.57 -2.70 -6.45
C CYS A 91 0.14 -3.24 -6.28
N THR A 92 -0.30 -4.14 -7.15
CA THR A 92 -1.67 -4.68 -7.09
C THR A 92 -1.81 -6.15 -7.39
N LEU A 93 -0.81 -6.81 -7.97
CA LEU A 93 -0.89 -8.21 -8.35
C LEU A 93 -0.37 -9.11 -7.23
N ARG A 94 -0.89 -10.33 -7.18
CA ARG A 94 -0.37 -11.35 -6.26
C ARG A 94 1.05 -11.75 -6.65
N GLU A 95 1.32 -11.79 -7.95
CA GLU A 95 2.58 -12.21 -8.54
C GLU A 95 3.71 -11.23 -8.19
N GLU A 96 3.44 -9.92 -8.17
CA GLU A 96 4.37 -8.89 -7.70
C GLU A 96 4.77 -9.12 -6.24
N VAL A 97 3.79 -9.39 -5.39
CA VAL A 97 4.00 -9.71 -3.97
C VAL A 97 4.82 -10.99 -3.82
N GLN A 98 4.57 -12.01 -4.64
CA GLN A 98 5.31 -13.27 -4.63
C GLN A 98 6.78 -13.07 -5.02
N ILE A 99 7.07 -12.23 -6.01
CA ILE A 99 8.46 -11.88 -6.38
C ILE A 99 9.21 -11.27 -5.20
N ILE A 100 8.57 -10.33 -4.49
CA ILE A 100 9.18 -9.68 -3.33
C ILE A 100 9.33 -10.65 -2.16
N ARG A 101 8.36 -11.55 -1.97
CA ARG A 101 8.44 -12.63 -0.98
C ARG A 101 9.71 -13.45 -1.19
N GLU A 102 9.91 -13.97 -2.40
CA GLU A 102 11.07 -14.80 -2.75
C GLU A 102 12.37 -14.02 -2.60
N LEU A 103 12.38 -12.73 -2.96
CA LEU A 103 13.54 -11.87 -2.76
C LEU A 103 13.88 -11.75 -1.27
N TYR A 104 12.90 -11.43 -0.43
CA TYR A 104 13.12 -11.27 1.01
C TYR A 104 13.47 -12.58 1.72
N GLU A 105 12.90 -13.70 1.29
CA GLU A 105 13.30 -15.04 1.75
C GLU A 105 14.77 -15.33 1.40
N LYS A 106 15.20 -15.05 0.16
CA LYS A 106 16.62 -15.19 -0.25
C LYS A 106 17.56 -14.28 0.53
N LEU A 107 17.09 -13.12 0.97
CA LEU A 107 17.84 -12.17 1.79
C LEU A 107 17.84 -12.52 3.29
N GLY A 108 17.11 -13.57 3.69
CA GLY A 108 17.03 -14.01 5.09
C GLY A 108 16.20 -13.10 5.98
N TYR A 109 15.25 -12.36 5.41
CA TYR A 109 14.40 -11.44 6.18
C TYR A 109 13.19 -12.10 6.82
N PHE A 110 12.90 -13.36 6.50
CA PHE A 110 11.77 -14.08 7.11
C PHE A 110 12.15 -14.61 8.49
N ASP A 111 11.36 -14.24 9.50
CA ASP A 111 11.48 -14.77 10.87
C ASP A 111 10.44 -15.88 11.08
N GLU A 112 10.91 -17.12 11.20
CA GLU A 112 10.06 -18.29 11.39
C GLU A 112 9.32 -18.28 12.74
N LYS A 113 9.89 -17.66 13.79
CA LYS A 113 9.28 -17.63 15.12
C LYS A 113 8.11 -16.66 15.16
N GLU A 114 8.30 -15.49 14.56
CA GLU A 114 7.29 -14.45 14.49
C GLU A 114 6.33 -14.63 13.29
N ASN A 115 6.63 -15.59 12.40
CA ASN A 115 5.89 -15.88 11.16
C ASN A 115 5.64 -14.61 10.32
N ARG A 116 6.65 -13.74 10.21
CA ARG A 116 6.59 -12.46 9.49
C ARG A 116 7.95 -12.08 8.94
N PHE A 117 7.97 -11.11 8.03
CA PHE A 117 9.21 -10.53 7.53
C PHE A 117 9.70 -9.42 8.48
N MET A 118 10.99 -9.46 8.81
CA MET A 118 11.71 -8.43 9.56
C MET A 118 12.59 -7.67 8.57
N VAL A 119 11.96 -6.90 7.68
CA VAL A 119 12.64 -6.23 6.57
C VAL A 119 13.37 -4.98 7.08
N PRO A 120 14.70 -4.87 6.91
CA PRO A 120 15.43 -3.64 7.23
C PRO A 120 15.18 -2.60 6.13
N PHE A 121 14.05 -1.88 6.18
CA PHE A 121 13.64 -0.96 5.11
C PHE A 121 14.67 0.12 4.76
N ILE A 122 15.59 0.46 5.66
CA ILE A 122 16.73 1.35 5.40
C ILE A 122 17.63 0.78 4.29
N THR A 123 17.98 -0.50 4.38
CA THR A 123 18.98 -1.16 3.53
C THR A 123 18.40 -2.13 2.51
N ALA A 124 17.12 -2.47 2.61
CA ALA A 124 16.43 -3.33 1.65
C ALA A 124 16.53 -2.73 0.23
N PRO A 125 16.97 -3.51 -0.78
CA PRO A 125 17.22 -2.99 -2.13
C PRO A 125 15.93 -2.66 -2.88
N VAL A 126 14.84 -3.34 -2.55
CA VAL A 126 13.52 -3.11 -3.12
C VAL A 126 12.53 -3.07 -1.96
N THR A 127 11.67 -2.07 -1.93
CA THR A 127 10.50 -2.03 -1.05
C THR A 127 9.25 -1.75 -1.88
N ILE A 128 8.10 -2.23 -1.43
CA ILE A 128 6.84 -2.05 -2.16
C ILE A 128 5.79 -1.33 -1.33
N GLY A 129 4.95 -0.56 -2.01
CA GLY A 129 3.83 0.17 -1.46
C GLY A 129 2.56 -0.04 -2.28
N VAL A 130 1.41 0.06 -1.62
CA VAL A 130 0.09 -0.06 -2.26
C VAL A 130 -0.69 1.24 -2.10
N ASN A 131 -1.77 1.40 -2.85
CA ASN A 131 -2.70 2.50 -2.66
C ASN A 131 -3.80 2.10 -1.67
N ILE A 132 -4.23 3.01 -0.79
CA ILE A 132 -5.35 2.74 0.14
C ILE A 132 -6.63 2.30 -0.61
N ARG A 133 -6.86 2.87 -1.80
CA ARG A 133 -8.01 2.54 -2.65
C ARG A 133 -7.97 1.05 -3.06
N ASN A 134 -6.79 0.51 -3.32
CA ASN A 134 -6.59 -0.89 -3.71
C ASN A 134 -6.86 -1.88 -2.55
N LEU A 135 -6.92 -1.40 -1.31
CA LEU A 135 -7.21 -2.22 -0.13
C LEU A 135 -8.70 -2.25 0.19
N VAL A 136 -9.39 -1.12 0.06
CA VAL A 136 -10.80 -1.00 0.42
C VAL A 136 -11.70 -1.67 -0.59
N TYR A 137 -11.42 -1.47 -1.87
CA TYR A 137 -12.33 -1.87 -2.92
C TYR A 137 -11.97 -3.22 -3.50
N SER A 138 -12.96 -4.09 -3.61
CA SER A 138 -12.88 -5.35 -4.32
C SER A 138 -13.39 -5.23 -5.75
N THR A 139 -13.16 -6.27 -6.55
CA THR A 139 -13.82 -6.46 -7.86
C THR A 139 -15.34 -6.28 -7.79
N LYS A 140 -15.98 -6.64 -6.66
CA LYS A 140 -17.44 -6.53 -6.52
C LYS A 140 -17.89 -5.08 -6.33
N ASP A 141 -17.10 -4.28 -5.62
CA ASP A 141 -17.40 -2.86 -5.35
C ASP A 141 -17.33 -2.02 -6.61
N TYR A 142 -16.56 -2.47 -7.60
CA TYR A 142 -16.55 -1.84 -8.91
C TYR A 142 -17.95 -1.80 -9.54
N LYS A 143 -18.77 -2.86 -9.39
CA LYS A 143 -20.11 -2.89 -9.98
C LYS A 143 -21.03 -1.78 -9.45
N SER A 144 -20.92 -1.46 -8.17
CA SER A 144 -21.79 -0.49 -7.46
C SER A 144 -21.19 0.90 -7.36
N LYS A 145 -19.86 1.05 -7.39
CA LYS A 145 -19.15 2.32 -7.13
C LYS A 145 -18.20 2.74 -8.26
N ARG A 146 -18.39 2.24 -9.49
CA ARG A 146 -17.53 2.52 -10.66
C ARG A 146 -17.21 4.00 -10.92
N GLU A 147 -18.10 4.91 -10.56
CA GLU A 147 -17.91 6.35 -10.76
C GLU A 147 -16.98 6.99 -9.72
N GLN A 148 -16.81 6.34 -8.56
CA GLN A 148 -15.98 6.78 -7.42
C GLN A 148 -14.59 6.12 -7.43
N ILE A 149 -14.41 5.14 -8.31
CA ILE A 149 -13.24 4.27 -8.36
C ILE A 149 -12.29 4.73 -9.47
N CYS A 150 -11.10 5.16 -9.10
CA CYS A 150 -10.01 5.57 -10.00
C CYS A 150 -8.71 4.82 -9.64
N PHE A 151 -8.72 3.48 -9.69
CA PHE A 151 -7.49 2.73 -9.41
C PHE A 151 -6.49 2.86 -10.55
N ILE A 152 -5.22 3.01 -10.19
CA ILE A 152 -4.12 2.99 -11.14
C ILE A 152 -2.94 2.26 -10.49
N PRO A 153 -2.60 1.04 -10.94
CA PRO A 153 -3.47 0.08 -11.63
C PRO A 153 -4.50 -0.58 -10.66
N PRO A 154 -5.55 -1.28 -11.14
CA PRO A 154 -6.58 -1.91 -10.29
C PRO A 154 -6.27 -3.35 -9.86
N PRO A 155 -6.57 -3.82 -8.63
CA PRO A 155 -6.37 -5.24 -8.27
C PRO A 155 -7.35 -6.16 -9.00
N ARG A 156 -6.92 -7.03 -9.94
CA ARG A 156 -7.73 -7.78 -10.94
C ARG A 156 -8.60 -8.94 -10.45
N GLU A 157 -8.43 -9.40 -9.23
CA GLU A 157 -9.23 -10.50 -8.69
C GLU A 157 -9.39 -10.35 -7.19
N PRO A 158 -10.44 -10.93 -6.57
CA PRO A 158 -10.56 -10.97 -5.12
C PRO A 158 -9.33 -11.55 -4.43
N GLY A 159 -8.62 -12.44 -5.13
CA GLY A 159 -7.38 -13.05 -4.70
C GLY A 159 -6.24 -12.06 -4.51
N HIS A 160 -6.19 -10.97 -5.28
CA HIS A 160 -5.12 -9.97 -5.20
C HIS A 160 -5.25 -9.14 -3.94
N VAL A 161 -6.44 -8.59 -3.67
CA VAL A 161 -6.70 -7.79 -2.46
C VAL A 161 -6.41 -8.58 -1.19
N LYS A 162 -6.80 -9.87 -1.14
CA LYS A 162 -6.45 -10.77 -0.03
C LYS A 162 -4.92 -10.92 0.14
N THR A 163 -4.19 -11.05 -0.96
CA THR A 163 -2.73 -11.11 -0.93
C THR A 163 -2.11 -9.81 -0.43
N LEU A 164 -2.63 -8.64 -0.83
CA LEU A 164 -2.15 -7.34 -0.32
C LEU A 164 -2.35 -7.23 1.20
N PHE A 165 -3.52 -7.61 1.71
CA PHE A 165 -3.76 -7.64 3.16
C PHE A 165 -2.80 -8.58 3.90
N ALA A 166 -2.60 -9.79 3.38
CA ALA A 166 -1.66 -10.74 3.97
C ALA A 166 -0.22 -10.18 3.97
N ALA A 167 0.20 -9.53 2.88
CA ALA A 167 1.53 -8.96 2.73
C ALA A 167 1.76 -7.70 3.59
N ILE A 168 0.73 -6.91 3.88
CA ILE A 168 0.80 -5.83 4.88
C ILE A 168 0.98 -6.43 6.27
N ASN A 169 0.15 -7.41 6.63
CA ASN A 169 0.20 -8.02 7.96
C ASN A 169 1.51 -8.82 8.20
N SER A 170 2.16 -9.31 7.14
CA SER A 170 3.46 -9.98 7.21
C SER A 170 4.67 -9.05 7.04
N TRP A 171 4.48 -7.73 7.04
CA TRP A 171 5.55 -6.71 6.89
C TRP A 171 6.30 -6.69 5.54
N MET A 172 5.72 -7.27 4.50
CA MET A 172 6.31 -7.20 3.16
C MET A 172 5.99 -5.88 2.46
N ILE A 173 4.75 -5.40 2.59
CA ILE A 173 4.34 -4.09 2.09
C ILE A 173 4.77 -3.03 3.10
N SER A 174 5.69 -2.19 2.66
CA SER A 174 6.26 -1.14 3.49
C SER A 174 5.29 0.03 3.69
N THR A 175 4.49 0.39 2.69
CA THR A 175 3.70 1.63 2.76
C THR A 175 2.33 1.53 2.12
N VAL A 176 1.42 2.36 2.60
CA VAL A 176 0.09 2.60 2.02
C VAL A 176 0.01 4.08 1.65
N ASN A 177 -0.01 4.35 0.35
CA ASN A 177 -0.11 5.70 -0.20
C ASN A 177 -1.56 6.20 -0.19
N MET A 178 -1.70 7.51 0.00
CA MET A 178 -2.95 8.26 -0.12
C MET A 178 -2.78 9.35 -1.19
N ASN A 179 -3.74 9.49 -2.10
CA ASN A 179 -3.66 10.42 -3.24
C ASN A 179 -4.49 11.68 -2.99
N ASP A 180 -5.80 11.53 -2.72
CA ASP A 180 -6.71 12.64 -2.41
C ASP A 180 -7.27 12.52 -1.00
N ILE A 181 -6.62 13.26 -0.11
CA ILE A 181 -6.90 13.36 1.32
C ILE A 181 -8.37 13.67 1.61
N SER A 182 -9.00 14.55 0.81
CA SER A 182 -10.36 15.01 1.07
C SER A 182 -11.42 13.92 0.91
N GLN A 183 -11.07 12.83 0.23
CA GLN A 183 -11.97 11.71 -0.08
C GLN A 183 -11.54 10.38 0.55
N GLU A 184 -10.34 10.30 1.13
CA GLU A 184 -9.74 9.03 1.57
C GLU A 184 -9.89 8.76 3.07
N LYS A 185 -10.37 9.73 3.86
CA LYS A 185 -10.69 9.53 5.28
C LYS A 185 -11.73 8.43 5.51
N GLU A 186 -12.77 8.37 4.67
CA GLU A 186 -13.79 7.31 4.69
C GLU A 186 -13.22 5.93 4.30
N LEU A 187 -12.19 5.89 3.45
CA LEU A 187 -11.51 4.65 3.10
C LEU A 187 -10.72 4.12 4.30
N LEU A 188 -10.04 5.00 5.03
CA LEU A 188 -9.37 4.58 6.26
C LEU A 188 -10.37 4.07 7.28
N LYS A 189 -11.49 4.78 7.48
CA LYS A 189 -12.58 4.29 8.36
C LYS A 189 -13.08 2.91 7.93
N THR A 190 -13.30 2.70 6.63
CA THR A 190 -13.69 1.39 6.09
C THR A 190 -12.65 0.30 6.40
N LEU A 191 -11.34 0.61 6.32
CA LEU A 191 -10.31 -0.35 6.70
C LEU A 191 -10.39 -0.74 8.18
N LEU A 192 -10.63 0.24 9.06
CA LEU A 192 -10.81 0.00 10.49
C LEU A 192 -12.04 -0.87 10.76
N ASP A 193 -13.19 -0.53 10.17
CA ASP A 193 -14.46 -1.27 10.33
C ASP A 193 -14.35 -2.72 9.86
N THR A 194 -13.47 -3.00 8.88
CA THR A 194 -13.27 -4.37 8.37
C THR A 194 -12.27 -5.20 9.18
N GLU A 195 -11.48 -4.57 10.06
CA GLU A 195 -10.47 -5.21 10.93
C GLU A 195 -9.47 -6.13 10.20
N LYS A 196 -9.23 -5.92 8.90
CA LYS A 196 -8.34 -6.78 8.09
C LYS A 196 -6.85 -6.47 8.25
N ILE A 197 -6.53 -5.28 8.76
CA ILE A 197 -5.16 -4.85 9.04
C ILE A 197 -5.09 -4.51 10.52
N ASN A 198 -4.07 -5.04 11.21
CA ASN A 198 -3.85 -4.66 12.59
C ASN A 198 -3.53 -3.16 12.68
N LEU A 199 -4.19 -2.50 13.63
CA LEU A 199 -4.13 -1.06 13.86
C LEU A 199 -2.70 -0.48 13.95
N THR A 200 -1.79 -1.16 14.67
CA THR A 200 -0.39 -0.73 14.80
C THR A 200 0.33 -0.83 13.45
N ILE A 201 0.07 -1.89 12.69
CA ILE A 201 0.64 -2.07 11.34
C ILE A 201 0.13 -0.96 10.42
N LEU A 202 -1.18 -0.68 10.48
CA LEU A 202 -1.81 0.36 9.69
C LEU A 202 -1.17 1.73 9.97
N ALA A 203 -0.96 2.09 11.25
CA ALA A 203 -0.28 3.33 11.62
C ALA A 203 1.16 3.40 11.06
N GLN A 204 1.89 2.28 11.08
CA GLN A 204 3.25 2.21 10.55
C GLN A 204 3.31 2.41 9.03
N VAL A 205 2.47 1.71 8.28
CA VAL A 205 2.47 1.78 6.81
C VAL A 205 1.93 3.11 6.26
N LEU A 206 1.17 3.87 7.06
CA LEU A 206 0.63 5.19 6.67
C LEU A 206 1.62 6.35 6.79
N SER A 207 2.66 6.22 7.62
CA SER A 207 3.61 7.31 7.85
C SER A 207 5.00 6.83 8.25
N GLY A 208 5.10 5.89 9.19
CA GLY A 208 6.38 5.55 9.81
C GLY A 208 7.39 4.93 8.87
N ASN A 209 6.96 3.96 8.09
CA ASN A 209 7.86 3.22 7.21
C ASN A 209 8.45 4.10 6.09
N TYR A 210 7.80 5.22 5.71
CA TYR A 210 8.38 6.18 4.76
C TYR A 210 9.68 6.78 5.28
N LEU A 211 9.71 7.16 6.57
CA LEU A 211 10.92 7.70 7.20
C LEU A 211 12.01 6.65 7.31
N GLU A 212 11.65 5.41 7.67
CA GLU A 212 12.60 4.30 7.73
C GLU A 212 13.21 3.98 6.35
N MET A 213 12.46 4.16 5.28
CA MET A 213 12.99 4.03 3.92
C MET A 213 13.91 5.18 3.51
N GLY A 214 13.98 6.28 4.28
CA GLY A 214 14.72 7.48 3.94
C GLY A 214 13.96 8.43 3.00
N CYS A 215 12.64 8.31 2.91
CA CYS A 215 11.82 9.29 2.18
C CYS A 215 11.69 10.58 2.99
N GLN A 216 11.59 11.71 2.29
CA GLN A 216 11.24 12.99 2.91
C GLN A 216 9.73 13.15 2.88
N ILE A 217 9.14 13.44 4.05
CA ILE A 217 7.72 13.75 4.18
C ILE A 217 7.59 15.27 4.27
N GLY A 218 7.18 15.92 3.18
CA GLY A 218 6.93 17.35 3.11
C GLY A 218 5.68 17.77 3.92
N LYS A 219 4.68 16.89 3.98
CA LYS A 219 3.44 17.12 4.74
C LYS A 219 2.97 15.85 5.44
N LYS A 220 2.68 15.99 6.74
CA LYS A 220 1.94 15.02 7.54
C LYS A 220 0.57 15.59 7.87
N GLU A 221 -0.45 14.75 7.78
CA GLU A 221 -1.77 15.07 8.30
C GLU A 221 -2.09 14.23 9.53
N GLU A 222 -2.83 14.85 10.43
CA GLU A 222 -3.27 14.26 11.69
C GLU A 222 -4.75 13.95 11.60
N TRP A 223 -5.10 12.68 11.64
CA TRP A 223 -6.46 12.22 11.46
C TRP A 223 -6.99 11.60 12.76
N ILE A 224 -8.09 12.15 13.24
CA ILE A 224 -8.88 11.56 14.32
C ILE A 224 -10.08 10.84 13.70
N LEU A 225 -10.21 9.55 14.01
CA LEU A 225 -11.30 8.68 13.57
C LEU A 225 -12.04 8.11 14.77
N LYS A 226 -13.37 8.14 14.70
CA LYS A 226 -14.25 7.51 15.69
C LYS A 226 -14.84 6.24 15.07
N LEU A 227 -14.72 5.11 15.78
CA LEU A 227 -15.44 3.87 15.47
C LEU A 227 -16.82 3.88 16.14
#